data_AF-K2ECQ2-F1
#
_entry.id   AF-K2ECQ2-F1
#
_cell.length_a   1.000
_cell.length_b   1.000
_cell.length_c   1.000
_cell.angle_alpha   90.00
_cell.angle_beta   90.00
_cell.angle_gamma   90.00
#
_symmetry.space_group_name_H-M   'P 1'
#
loop_
_entity.id
_entity.type
_entity.pdbx_description
1 polymer ?
#
loop_
_entity_poly.entity_id
_entity_poly.type
_entity_poly.pdbx_seq_one_letter_code
_entity_poly.pdbx_strand_id
1 'polypeptide(L)'
;MFNSLNKEDIEKITERQIAELSEHLKATQKITLTSDAKALEKLVSKIKYEDYGARNVSSEVAELIQDLLIDNLKNKKKKSKYTLTYDKNYKLV
;
A
#
# COMPACT_ATOMS: atom_id res chain seq x y z
N MET A 1 25.95 -10.60 -12.36
CA MET A 1 24.79 -11.42 -11.95
C MET A 1 23.64 -10.48 -11.67
N PHE A 2 22.48 -10.68 -12.30
CA PHE A 2 21.25 -10.01 -11.90
C PHE A 2 20.69 -10.81 -10.70
N ASN A 3 20.54 -10.17 -9.54
CA ASN A 3 19.84 -10.78 -8.42
C ASN A 3 18.35 -10.80 -8.78
N SER A 4 17.75 -12.00 -8.82
CA SER A 4 16.31 -12.14 -8.92
C SER A 4 15.66 -11.41 -7.73
N LEU A 5 14.65 -10.58 -8.00
CA LEU A 5 13.85 -9.95 -6.96
C LEU A 5 13.21 -11.06 -6.12
N ASN A 6 13.64 -11.16 -4.86
CA ASN A 6 13.06 -12.07 -3.90
C ASN A 6 11.89 -11.37 -3.18
N LYS A 7 11.08 -12.16 -2.48
CA LYS A 7 9.89 -11.66 -1.79
C LYS A 7 10.22 -10.57 -0.77
N GLU A 8 11.34 -10.71 -0.05
CA GLU A 8 11.77 -9.74 0.97
C GLU A 8 12.12 -8.38 0.37
N ASP A 9 12.72 -8.36 -0.82
CA ASP A 9 12.99 -7.12 -1.55
C ASP A 9 11.68 -6.44 -1.96
N ILE A 10 10.68 -7.21 -2.39
CA ILE A 10 9.35 -6.69 -2.75
C ILE A 10 8.59 -6.18 -1.53
N GLU A 11 8.69 -6.86 -0.38
CA GLU A 11 8.13 -6.39 0.89
C GLU A 11 8.69 -5.02 1.24
N LYS A 12 10.01 -4.84 1.20
CA LYS A 12 10.66 -3.53 1.45
C LYS A 12 10.25 -2.46 0.45
N ILE A 13 10.14 -2.81 -0.83
CA ILE A 13 9.70 -1.86 -1.87
C ILE A 13 8.25 -1.45 -1.62
N THR A 14 7.39 -2.40 -1.23
CA THR A 14 5.98 -2.15 -0.91
C THR A 14 5.86 -1.26 0.32
N GLU A 15 6.60 -1.54 1.39
CA GLU A 15 6.64 -0.69 2.60
C GLU A 15 7.10 0.73 2.27
N ARG A 16 8.18 0.86 1.50
CA ARG A 16 8.69 2.16 1.07
C ARG A 16 7.64 2.92 0.26
N GLN A 17 6.94 2.26 -0.67
CA GLN A 17 5.90 2.89 -1.45
C GLN A 17 4.75 3.40 -0.57
N ILE A 18 4.33 2.63 0.43
CA ILE A 18 3.30 3.04 1.39
C ILE A 18 3.79 4.24 2.21
N ALA A 19 5.06 4.24 2.63
CA ALA A 19 5.66 5.36 3.36
C ALA A 19 5.71 6.64 2.52
N GLU A 20 6.17 6.55 1.26
CA GLU A 20 6.21 7.70 0.34
C GLU A 20 4.80 8.27 0.08
N LEU A 21 3.80 7.39 -0.11
CA LEU A 21 2.40 7.81 -0.20
C LEU A 21 1.90 8.47 1.09
N SER A 22 2.27 7.92 2.25
CA SER A 22 1.92 8.47 3.56
C SER A 22 2.51 9.87 3.75
N GLU A 23 3.76 10.10 3.36
CA GLU A 23 4.40 11.42 3.41
C GLU A 23 3.69 12.42 2.49
N HIS A 24 3.38 12.01 1.27
CA HIS A 24 2.64 12.86 0.33
C HIS A 24 1.25 13.23 0.87
N LEU A 25 0.50 12.26 1.40
CA LEU A 25 -0.82 12.47 2.00
C LEU A 25 -0.76 13.32 3.27
N LYS A 26 0.32 13.21 4.05
CA LYS A 26 0.53 14.01 5.26
C LYS A 26 0.76 15.47 4.89
N ALA A 27 1.56 15.74 3.86
CA ALA A 27 1.83 17.09 3.37
C ALA A 27 0.58 17.74 2.78
N THR A 28 -0.14 17.02 1.92
CA THR A 28 -1.26 17.56 1.12
C THR A 28 -2.60 17.56 1.85
N GLN A 29 -2.87 16.54 2.66
CA GLN A 29 -4.20 16.30 3.22
C GLN A 29 -4.23 16.14 4.75
N LYS A 30 -3.06 16.21 5.41
CA LYS A 30 -2.89 15.92 6.85
C LYS A 30 -3.34 14.50 7.22
N ILE A 31 -3.16 13.56 6.30
CA ILE A 31 -3.48 12.14 6.49
C ILE A 31 -2.17 11.36 6.66
N THR A 32 -2.10 10.49 7.65
CA THR A 32 -1.03 9.50 7.80
C THR A 32 -1.57 8.12 7.48
N LEU A 33 -0.85 7.37 6.67
CA LEU A 33 -1.13 5.99 6.31
C LEU A 33 -0.07 5.06 6.88
N THR A 34 -0.50 3.93 7.44
CA THR A 34 0.36 2.79 7.83
C THR A 34 -0.25 1.50 7.29
N SER A 35 0.51 0.41 7.26
CA SER A 35 0.01 -0.93 6.95
C SER A 35 0.28 -1.90 8.10
N ASP A 36 -0.64 -2.82 8.33
CA ASP A 36 -0.35 -3.99 9.16
C ASP A 36 0.43 -5.05 8.36
N ALA A 37 1.11 -5.95 9.08
CA ALA A 37 1.96 -6.98 8.48
C ALA A 37 1.16 -7.94 7.57
N LYS A 38 -0.08 -8.25 7.94
CA LYS A 38 -0.93 -9.18 7.19
C LYS A 38 -1.36 -8.58 5.85
N ALA A 39 -1.69 -7.30 5.82
CA ALA A 39 -2.05 -6.56 4.62
C ALA A 39 -0.86 -6.44 3.68
N LEU A 40 0.32 -6.14 4.23
CA LEU A 40 1.56 -6.09 3.48
C LEU A 40 1.87 -7.45 2.83
N GLU A 41 1.85 -8.53 3.60
CA GLU A 41 2.12 -9.89 3.12
C GLU A 41 1.16 -10.29 2.00
N LYS A 42 -0.14 -10.02 2.17
CA LYS A 42 -1.15 -10.29 1.15
C LYS A 42 -0.96 -9.45 -0.09
N LEU A 43 -0.52 -8.19 0.08
CA LEU A 43 -0.32 -7.27 -1.05
C LEU A 43 0.84 -7.72 -1.91
N VAL A 44 1.96 -8.07 -1.28
CA VAL A 44 3.11 -8.65 -1.97
C VAL A 44 2.73 -9.93 -2.70
N SER A 45 1.93 -10.81 -2.07
CA SER A 45 1.49 -12.06 -2.69
C SER A 45 0.54 -11.84 -3.88
N LYS A 46 -0.19 -10.71 -3.92
CA LYS A 46 -1.07 -10.33 -5.04
C LYS A 46 -0.26 -9.75 -6.20
N ILE A 47 0.82 -9.03 -5.90
CA ILE A 47 1.66 -8.39 -6.93
C ILE A 47 2.44 -9.48 -7.66
N LYS A 48 2.19 -9.63 -8.97
CA LYS A 48 2.92 -10.56 -9.84
C LYS A 48 4.34 -10.05 -10.15
N TYR A 49 5.17 -9.90 -9.13
CA TYR A 49 6.50 -9.30 -9.27
C TYR A 49 7.50 -10.20 -10.01
N GLU A 50 7.25 -11.51 -10.06
CA GLU A 50 8.09 -12.45 -10.82
C GLU A 50 7.98 -12.21 -12.34
N ASP A 51 6.81 -11.77 -12.81
CA ASP A 51 6.54 -11.50 -14.23
C ASP A 51 6.86 -10.06 -14.64
N TYR A 52 6.62 -9.09 -13.75
CA TYR A 52 6.64 -7.65 -14.08
C TYR A 52 7.66 -6.83 -13.28
N GLY A 53 8.38 -7.46 -12.35
CA GLY A 53 9.36 -6.82 -11.49
C GLY A 53 8.78 -5.78 -10.53
N ALA A 54 9.68 -5.01 -9.90
CA ALA A 54 9.33 -4.00 -8.89
C ALA A 54 8.46 -2.86 -9.41
N ARG A 55 8.48 -2.57 -10.72
CA ARG A 55 7.72 -1.44 -11.29
C ARG A 55 6.22 -1.61 -11.10
N ASN A 56 5.72 -2.85 -11.10
CA ASN A 56 4.31 -3.12 -10.90
C ASN A 56 3.85 -2.88 -9.45
N VAL A 57 4.77 -2.94 -8.48
CA VAL A 57 4.48 -2.73 -7.06
C VAL A 57 3.92 -1.32 -6.84
N SER A 58 4.57 -0.30 -7.40
CA SER A 58 4.19 1.09 -7.18
C SER A 58 2.78 1.41 -7.65
N SER A 59 2.41 0.94 -8.85
CA SER A 59 1.08 1.16 -9.43
C SER A 59 -0.01 0.42 -8.64
N GLU A 60 0.18 -0.87 -8.35
CA GLU A 60 -0.80 -1.67 -7.60
C GLU A 60 -1.05 -1.11 -6.19
N VAL A 61 0.01 -0.66 -5.52
CA VAL A 61 -0.08 -0.06 -4.18
C VAL A 61 -0.82 1.28 -4.24
N ALA A 62 -0.49 2.14 -5.20
CA ALA A 62 -1.10 3.45 -5.34
C ALA A 62 -2.59 3.35 -5.69
N GLU A 63 -2.95 2.52 -6.66
CA GLU A 63 -4.34 2.28 -7.07
C GLU A 63 -5.18 1.76 -5.90
N LEU A 64 -4.69 0.72 -5.21
CA LEU A 64 -5.39 0.16 -4.05
C LEU A 64 -5.65 1.21 -2.96
N ILE A 65 -4.62 1.98 -2.59
CA ILE A 65 -4.75 2.98 -1.53
C ILE A 65 -5.68 4.11 -1.95
N GLN A 66 -5.60 4.56 -3.20
CA GLN A 66 -6.44 5.63 -3.73
C GLN A 66 -7.92 5.25 -3.68
N ASP A 67 -8.26 4.05 -4.17
CA ASP A 67 -9.65 3.55 -4.16
C ASP A 67 -10.20 3.49 -2.74
N LEU A 68 -9.44 2.89 -1.81
CA LEU A 68 -9.87 2.77 -0.41
C LEU A 68 -9.99 4.12 0.30
N LEU A 69 -9.12 5.09 -0.03
CA LEU A 69 -9.20 6.44 0.51
C LEU A 69 -10.44 7.18 -0.01
N ILE A 70 -10.72 7.10 -1.31
CA ILE A 70 -11.92 7.70 -1.92
C ILE A 70 -13.16 7.15 -1.23
N ASP A 71 -13.25 5.84 -1.04
CA ASP A 71 -14.38 5.21 -0.37
C ASP A 71 -14.52 5.65 1.09
N ASN A 72 -13.41 5.77 1.82
CA ASN A 72 -13.46 6.26 3.21
C ASN A 72 -13.83 7.74 3.30
N LEU A 73 -13.38 8.58 2.37
CA LEU A 73 -13.71 10.00 2.36
C LEU A 73 -15.15 10.28 1.93
N LYS A 74 -15.72 9.43 1.04
CA LYS A 74 -17.13 9.52 0.63
C LYS A 74 -18.08 9.03 1.72
N ASN A 75 -17.77 7.91 2.35
CA ASN A 75 -18.70 7.19 3.22
C ASN A 75 -18.51 7.47 4.72
N LYS A 76 -17.40 8.11 5.13
CA LYS A 76 -17.09 8.35 6.54
C LYS A 76 -16.54 9.76 6.76
N LYS A 77 -16.49 10.17 8.03
CA LYS A 77 -15.74 11.37 8.42
C LYS A 77 -14.25 11.13 8.19
N LYS A 78 -13.61 12.08 7.51
CA LYS A 78 -12.17 12.12 7.28
C LYS A 78 -11.42 11.93 8.60
N LYS A 79 -10.60 10.89 8.68
CA LYS A 79 -9.63 10.67 9.75
C LYS A 79 -8.27 11.25 9.37
N SER A 80 -7.47 11.60 10.38
CA SER A 80 -6.07 12.01 10.20
C SER A 80 -5.11 10.83 10.12
N LYS A 81 -5.54 9.63 10.54
CA LYS A 81 -4.75 8.40 10.52
C LYS A 81 -5.60 7.28 9.95
N TYR A 82 -5.01 6.52 9.04
CA TYR A 82 -5.57 5.29 8.52
C TYR A 82 -4.55 4.17 8.59
N THR A 83 -5.03 2.96 8.85
CA THR A 83 -4.21 1.75 8.73
C THR A 83 -4.80 0.85 7.66
N LEU A 84 -3.97 0.47 6.69
CA LEU A 84 -4.28 -0.56 5.71
C LEU A 84 -4.26 -1.92 6.41
N THR A 85 -5.42 -2.58 6.41
CA THR A 85 -5.63 -3.88 7.05
C THR A 85 -6.23 -4.87 6.06
N TYR A 86 -5.98 -6.15 6.30
CA TYR A 86 -6.56 -7.24 5.50
C TYR A 86 -7.27 -8.28 6.38
N ASP A 87 -8.58 -8.41 6.16
CA ASP A 87 -9.39 -9.47 6.75
C ASP A 87 -9.88 -10.45 5.68
N LYS A 88 -10.95 -10.08 4.97
CA LYS A 88 -11.44 -10.73 3.74
C LYS A 88 -11.11 -9.92 2.49
N ASN A 89 -11.11 -8.60 2.65
CA ASN A 89 -10.74 -7.59 1.65
C ASN A 89 -9.83 -6.55 2.31
N TYR A 90 -9.10 -5.79 1.50
CA TYR A 90 -8.38 -4.62 1.98
C TYR A 90 -9.35 -3.55 2.44
N LYS A 91 -8.99 -2.89 3.54
CA LYS A 91 -9.74 -1.74 4.06
C LYS A 91 -8.82 -0.80 4.81
N LEU A 92 -9.16 0.48 4.75
CA LEU A 92 -8.60 1.49 5.65
C LEU A 92 -9.49 1.62 6.88
N VAL A 93 -8.88 1.48 8.04
CA VAL A 93 -9.53 1.66 9.35
C VAL A 93 -9.06 2.92 10.04
#